data_AF-A0A4P6BK39-F1
#
_entry.id   AF-A0A4P6BK39-F1
#
_cell.length_a   1.000
_cell.length_b   1.000
_cell.length_c   1.000
_cell.angle_alpha   90.00
_cell.angle_beta   90.00
_cell.angle_gamma   90.00
#
_symmetry.space_group_name_H-M   'P 1'
#
loop_
_entity.id
_entity.type
_entity.pdbx_description
1 polymer ?
#
loop_
_entity_poly.entity_id
_entity_poly.type
_entity_poly.pdbx_seq_one_letter_code
_entity_poly.pdbx_strand_id
1 'polypeptide(L)' 'MGKVLIVLDEEEQLMLQRICLDKDAGEALEFVLQIIAPKIPKKIPCLAGMLMQPER' A
#
# COMPACT_ATOMS: atom_id res chain seq x y z
N MET A 1 -11.54 -6.71 -11.35
CA MET A 1 -10.38 -6.02 -10.74
C MET A 1 -10.45 -6.22 -9.23
N GLY A 2 -9.41 -6.77 -8.61
CA GLY A 2 -9.37 -6.95 -7.16
C GLY A 2 -9.05 -5.62 -6.48
N LYS A 3 -9.79 -5.27 -5.42
CA LYS A 3 -9.47 -4.13 -4.56
C LYS A 3 -8.37 -4.53 -3.59
N VAL A 4 -7.43 -3.63 -3.31
CA VAL A 4 -6.41 -3.79 -2.27
C VAL A 4 -6.76 -2.84 -1.14
N LEU A 5 -6.81 -3.37 0.08
CA LEU A 5 -7.00 -2.59 1.30
C LEU A 5 -5.62 -2.41 1.94
N ILE A 6 -5.27 -1.17 2.26
CA ILE A 6 -4.07 -0.81 3.00
C ILE A 6 -4.49 -0.09 4.28
N VAL A 7 -3.72 -0.28 5.35
CA VAL A 7 -3.92 0.44 6.61
C VAL A 7 -2.88 1.54 6.69
N LEU A 8 -3.36 2.76 6.92
CA LEU A 8 -2.54 3.93 7.19
C LEU A 8 -2.66 4.29 8.66
N ASP A 9 -1.54 4.62 9.29
CA ASP A 9 -1.55 5.19 10.64
C ASP A 9 -2.03 6.65 10.63
N GLU A 10 -2.13 7.26 11.82
CA GLU A 10 -2.69 8.60 11.98
C GLU A 10 -1.86 9.68 11.28
N GLU A 11 -0.52 9.56 11.31
CA GLU A 11 0.39 10.50 10.65
C GLU A 11 0.30 10.37 9.12
N GLU A 12 0.30 9.15 8.61
CA GLU A 12 0.12 8.87 7.18
C GLU A 12 -1.24 9.34 6.66
N GLN A 13 -2.30 9.22 7.48
CA GLN A 13 -3.64 9.72 7.13
C GLN A 13 -3.67 11.25 7.06
N LEU A 14 -3.07 11.93 8.03
CA LEU A 14 -2.94 13.40 8.02
C LEU A 14 -2.18 13.88 6.78
N MET A 15 -1.08 13.21 6.44
CA MET A 15 -0.28 13.51 5.26
C MET A 15 -1.10 13.34 3.98
N LEU A 16 -1.84 12.24 3.84
CA LEU A 16 -2.71 12.02 2.68
C LEU A 16 -3.81 13.08 2.57
N GLN A 17 -4.45 13.46 3.69
CA GLN A 17 -5.47 14.50 3.70
C GLN A 17 -4.92 15.84 3.22
N ARG A 18 -3.72 16.22 3.68
CA ARG A 18 -3.02 17.43 3.22
C ARG A 18 -2.76 17.39 1.72
N ILE A 19 -2.19 16.30 1.20
CA ILE A 19 -1.93 16.12 -0.23
C ILE A 19 -3.22 16.28 -1.06
N CYS A 20 -4.33 15.71 -0.59
CA CYS A 20 -5.62 15.84 -1.28
C CYS A 20 -6.15 17.29 -1.32
N LEU A 21 -5.79 18.13 -0.35
CA LEU A 21 -6.14 19.54 -0.33
C LEU A 21 -5.23 20.36 -1.24
N ASP A 22 -3.92 20.14 -1.13
CA ASP A 22 -2.89 20.88 -1.89
C ASP A 22 -2.91 20.49 -3.39
N LYS A 23 -3.35 19.27 -3.70
CA LYS A 23 -3.44 18.69 -5.06
C LYS A 23 -2.13 18.71 -5.84
N ASP A 24 -1.01 18.69 -5.13
CA ASP A 24 0.30 18.58 -5.75
C ASP A 24 0.53 17.15 -6.25
N ALA A 25 0.81 17.04 -7.55
CA ALA A 25 0.99 15.74 -8.20
C ALA A 25 2.32 15.07 -7.81
N GLY A 26 3.35 15.85 -7.49
CA GLY A 26 4.66 15.35 -7.08
C GLY A 26 4.60 14.71 -5.71
N GLU A 27 4.04 15.43 -4.74
CA GLU A 27 3.82 14.96 -3.36
C GLU A 27 2.91 13.73 -3.32
N ALA A 28 1.85 13.72 -4.13
CA ALA A 28 0.97 12.56 -4.28
C ALA A 28 1.72 11.32 -4.81
N LEU A 29 2.56 11.50 -5.83
CA LEU A 29 3.35 10.39 -6.37
C LEU A 29 4.36 9.87 -5.35
N GLU A 30 5.05 10.77 -4.64
CA GLU A 30 6.03 10.42 -3.62
C GLU A 30 5.38 9.64 -2.47
N PHE A 31 4.22 10.09 -1.99
CA PHE A 31 3.44 9.38 -0.98
C PHE A 31 3.05 7.97 -1.43
N VAL A 32 2.61 7.81 -2.68
CA VAL A 32 2.29 6.49 -3.22
C VAL A 32 3.51 5.57 -3.24
N LEU A 33 4.67 6.07 -3.68
CA LEU A 33 5.89 5.27 -3.81
C LEU A 33 6.50 4.90 -2.46
N GLN A 34 6.53 5.84 -1.51
CA GLN A 34 7.20 5.66 -0.22
C GLN A 34 6.31 4.99 0.83
N ILE A 35 5.01 5.30 0.84
CA ILE A 35 4.09 4.84 1.90
C ILE A 35 3.18 3.71 1.42
N ILE A 36 2.53 3.89 0.26
CA ILE A 36 1.51 2.94 -0.20
C ILE A 36 2.16 1.67 -0.80
N ALA A 37 3.10 1.83 -1.73
CA ALA A 37 3.68 0.71 -2.49
C ALA A 37 4.32 -0.37 -1.60
N PRO A 38 5.03 -0.05 -0.51
CA PRO A 38 5.58 -1.07 0.40
C PRO A 38 4.51 -1.85 1.17
N LYS A 39 3.35 -1.23 1.44
CA LYS A 39 2.22 -1.85 2.17
C LYS A 39 1.35 -2.74 1.28
N ILE A 40 1.51 -2.66 -0.04
CA ILE A 40 0.80 -3.54 -0.97
C ILE A 40 1.49 -4.91 -0.97
N PRO A 41 0.77 -6.00 -0.60
CA PRO A 41 1.34 -7.34 -0.64
C PRO A 41 1.70 -7.69 -2.08
N LYS A 42 2.99 -7.86 -2.34
CA LYS A 42 3.48 -8.34 -3.64
C LYS A 42 2.99 -9.77 -3.80
N LYS A 43 2.10 -10.00 -4.77
CA LYS A 43 1.83 -11.37 -5.22
C LYS A 43 3.13 -11.90 -5.83
N ILE A 44 3.83 -12.75 -5.09
CA ILE A 44 4.95 -13.52 -5.62
C ILE A 44 4.34 -14.81 -6.18
N PRO A 45 4.06 -14.89 -7.50
CA PRO A 45 3.31 -16.00 -8.07
C PRO A 45 4.00 -17.36 -7.85
N CYS A 46 5.32 -17.39 -7.69
CA CYS A 46 6.07 -18.62 -7.46
C CYS A 46 6.02 -19.15 -6.01
N LEU A 47 5.59 -18.36 -5.02
CA LEU A 47 5.52 -18.78 -3.60
C LEU A 47 4.08 -18.99 -3.09
N ALA A 48 3.07 -18.66 -3.90
CA ALA A 48 1.67 -18.81 -3.54
C ALA A 48 1.29 -20.26 -3.19
N GLY A 49 1.94 -21.25 -3.79
CA GLY A 49 1.75 -22.66 -3.45
C GLY A 49 2.43 -23.13 -2.15
N MET A 50 3.46 -22.41 -1.67
CA MET A 50 4.20 -22.79 -0.44
C MET A 50 3.56 -22.23 0.83
N LEU A 51 2.93 -21.05 0.76
CA LEU A 51 2.24 -20.41 1.90
C LEU A 51 0.85 -21.01 2.22
N MET A 52 0.38 -21.96 1.40
CA MET A 52 -0.91 -22.63 1.56
C MET A 52 -0.78 -24.04 2.17
N GLN A 53 0.42 -24.47 2.60
CA GLN A 53 0.59 -25.76 3.25
C GLN A 53 0.14 -25.70 4.72
N PRO A 54 -0.78 -26.56 5.17
CA PRO A 54 -1.12 -26.65 6.59
C PRO A 54 0.08 -27.19 7.37
N GLU A 55 0.33 -26.61 8.55
CA GLU A 55 1.31 -27.12 9.51
C GLU A 55 0.99 -28.60 9.81
N ARG A 56 1.99 -29.47 9.60
CA ARG A 56 1.90 -30.90 9.90
C ARG A 56 2.10 -31.17 11.38
#